data_AF-A0A7V3YK99-F1
#
_entry.id   AF-A0A7V3YK99-F1
#
_cell.length_a   1.000
_cell.length_b   1.000
_cell.length_c   1.000
_cell.angle_alpha   90.00
_cell.angle_beta   90.00
_cell.angle_gamma   90.00
#
_symmetry.space_group_name_H-M   'P 1'
#
loop_
_entity.id
_entity.type
_entity.pdbx_description
1 polymer ?
#
loop_
_entity_poly.entity_id
_entity_poly.type
_entity_poly.pdbx_seq_one_letter_code
_entity_poly.pdbx_strand_id
1 'polypeptide(L)'
;MSRYTSDEGIVLKTSEFGEIDRIVTLFTRKRGKFQAIAKGARKVGNRFGASLDLFSFSEFLLYTASGMPLIVQGKIQKLFRGLLRTPLQWMAGEY
;
A
#
# COMPACT_ATOMS: atom_id res chain seq x y z
N MET A 1 20.66 -9.29 11.03
CA MET A 1 19.91 -8.46 10.06
C MET A 1 18.59 -8.03 10.68
N SER A 2 18.24 -6.74 10.63
CA SER A 2 16.94 -6.28 11.12
C SER A 2 15.81 -6.88 10.27
N ARG A 3 14.82 -7.50 10.91
CA ARG A 3 13.62 -8.04 10.25
C ARG A 3 12.65 -6.95 9.80
N TYR A 4 12.90 -5.70 10.21
CA TYR A 4 12.14 -4.53 9.81
C TYR A 4 12.84 -3.79 8.67
N THR A 5 12.07 -3.35 7.69
CA THR A 5 12.59 -2.55 6.57
C THR A 5 11.59 -1.47 6.20
N SER A 6 12.06 -0.24 6.00
CA SER A 6 11.26 0.85 5.42
C SER A 6 11.50 0.96 3.92
N ASP A 7 10.41 1.05 3.16
CA ASP A 7 10.43 1.29 1.72
C ASP A 7 9.28 2.19 1.28
N GLU A 8 9.51 2.97 0.23
CA GLU A 8 8.53 3.87 -0.36
C GLU A 8 7.98 3.26 -1.65
N GLY A 9 6.68 3.39 -1.86
CA GLY A 9 6.05 2.78 -3.02
C GLY A 9 4.59 3.13 -3.20
N ILE A 10 4.04 2.59 -4.29
CA ILE A 10 2.64 2.78 -4.68
C ILE A 10 1.86 1.48 -4.51
N VAL A 11 0.62 1.62 -4.06
CA VAL A 11 -0.33 0.50 -3.98
C VAL A 11 -0.94 0.24 -5.36
N LEU A 12 -0.71 -0.97 -5.89
CA LEU A 12 -1.21 -1.38 -7.21
C LEU A 12 -2.50 -2.18 -7.14
N LYS A 13 -2.72 -2.90 -6.05
CA LYS A 13 -3.91 -3.73 -5.85
C LYS A 13 -4.10 -4.01 -4.38
N THR A 14 -5.35 -4.03 -3.96
CA THR A 14 -5.75 -4.46 -2.61
C THR A 14 -6.80 -5.55 -2.75
N SER A 15 -6.70 -6.61 -1.96
CA SER A 15 -7.63 -7.74 -1.97
C SER A 15 -7.92 -8.18 -0.54
N GLU A 16 -9.14 -8.66 -0.30
CA GLU A 16 -9.54 -9.12 1.02
C GLU A 16 -8.81 -10.41 1.38
N PHE A 17 -8.38 -10.52 2.63
CA PHE A 17 -7.75 -11.71 3.15
C PHE A 17 -8.33 -12.02 4.52
N GLY A 18 -9.13 -13.08 4.62
CA GLY A 18 -9.92 -13.35 5.81
C GLY A 18 -10.90 -12.21 6.13
N GLU A 19 -11.35 -12.17 7.39
CA GLU A 19 -12.39 -11.22 7.80
C GLU A 19 -11.88 -9.79 7.96
N ILE A 20 -10.67 -9.63 8.50
CA ILE A 20 -10.18 -8.31 8.95
C ILE A 20 -8.90 -7.83 8.25
N ASP A 21 -8.27 -8.69 7.45
CA ASP A 21 -6.98 -8.37 6.82
C ASP A 21 -7.15 -8.08 5.33
N ARG A 22 -6.08 -7.54 4.73
CA ARG A 22 -5.96 -7.31 3.29
C ARG A 22 -4.61 -7.83 2.80
N ILE A 23 -4.59 -8.41 1.61
CA ILE A 23 -3.36 -8.58 0.82
C ILE A 23 -3.22 -7.36 -0.08
N VAL A 24 -2.04 -6.76 -0.07
CA VAL A 24 -1.71 -5.54 -0.79
C VAL A 24 -0.55 -5.82 -1.72
N THR A 25 -0.71 -5.50 -3.00
CA THR A 25 0.36 -5.55 -3.99
C THR A 25 1.00 -4.17 -4.06
N LEU A 26 2.27 -4.12 -3.67
CA LEU A 26 3.08 -2.91 -3.63
C LEU A 26 4.09 -2.91 -4.77
N PHE A 27 4.32 -1.74 -5.36
CA PHE A 27 5.48 -1.49 -6.19
C PHE A 27 6.35 -0.44 -5.51
N THR A 28 7.52 -0.89 -5.07
CA THR A 28 8.45 -0.11 -4.25
C THR A 28 9.76 0.14 -4.96
N ARG A 29 10.47 1.17 -4.54
CA ARG A 29 11.75 1.55 -5.15
C ARG A 29 12.84 0.51 -4.88
N LYS A 30 12.94 -0.06 -3.67
CA LYS A 30 14.05 -0.96 -3.33
C LYS A 30 13.75 -2.43 -3.65
N ARG A 31 12.49 -2.87 -3.55
CA ARG A 31 12.12 -4.29 -3.70
C ARG A 31 11.32 -4.59 -4.97
N GLY A 32 10.98 -3.58 -5.77
CA GLY A 32 10.13 -3.77 -6.94
C GLY A 32 8.70 -4.17 -6.58
N LYS A 33 8.09 -5.04 -7.40
CA LYS A 33 6.70 -5.50 -7.22
C LYS A 33 6.63 -6.73 -6.31
N PHE A 34 5.89 -6.65 -5.21
CA PHE A 34 5.64 -7.80 -4.34
C PHE A 34 4.30 -7.67 -3.61
N GLN A 35 3.87 -8.75 -2.96
CA GLN A 35 2.66 -8.78 -2.14
C GLN A 35 3.01 -8.77 -0.65
N ALA A 36 2.18 -8.11 0.15
CA ALA A 36 2.32 -8.02 1.59
C ALA A 36 0.95 -8.14 2.28
N ILE A 37 0.93 -8.60 3.52
CA ILE A 37 -0.31 -8.70 4.31
C ILE A 37 -0.41 -7.49 5.25
N ALA A 38 -1.53 -6.79 5.18
CA ALA A 38 -1.90 -5.74 6.10
C ALA A 38 -2.90 -6.28 7.13
N LYS A 39 -2.39 -6.60 8.32
CA LYS A 39 -3.20 -7.18 9.42
C LYS A 39 -4.14 -6.13 10.03
N GLY A 40 -5.43 -6.45 10.10
CA GLY A 40 -6.46 -5.56 10.64
C GLY A 40 -6.79 -4.36 9.76
N ALA A 41 -6.43 -4.39 8.48
CA ALA A 41 -6.65 -3.27 7.55
C ALA A 41 -8.13 -2.97 7.25
N ARG A 42 -9.05 -3.89 7.58
CA ARG A 42 -10.50 -3.67 7.46
C ARG A 42 -11.16 -3.17 8.75
N LYS A 43 -10.43 -3.14 9.87
CA LYS A 43 -10.98 -2.62 11.14
C LYS A 43 -11.29 -1.13 10.99
N VAL A 44 -12.42 -0.70 11.56
CA VAL A 44 -12.74 0.72 11.71
C VAL A 44 -11.66 1.35 12.61
N GLY A 45 -11.14 2.51 12.21
CA GLY A 45 -10.04 3.17 12.93
C GLY A 45 -8.69 2.45 12.82
N ASN A 46 -8.46 1.66 11.75
CA ASN A 46 -7.17 1.01 11.55
C ASN A 46 -6.02 2.02 11.38
N ARG A 47 -4.80 1.54 11.67
CA ARG A 47 -3.56 2.33 11.61
C ARG A 47 -3.10 2.72 10.20
N PHE A 48 -3.70 2.15 9.16
CA PHE A 48 -3.27 2.36 7.78
C PHE A 48 -4.05 3.49 7.10
N GLY A 49 -5.31 3.73 7.49
CA GLY A 49 -6.16 4.74 6.84
C GLY A 49 -6.15 4.57 5.32
N ALA A 50 -5.94 5.68 4.60
CA ALA A 50 -5.88 5.71 3.13
C ALA A 50 -4.51 5.31 2.53
N SER A 51 -3.53 4.87 3.34
CA SER A 51 -2.20 4.46 2.84
C SER A 51 -2.20 3.14 2.08
N LEU A 52 -3.30 2.38 2.15
CA LEU A 52 -3.53 1.13 1.41
C LEU A 52 -4.58 1.30 0.31
N ASP A 53 -4.99 2.54 0.03
CA ASP A 53 -5.88 2.85 -1.07
C ASP A 53 -5.14 2.75 -2.38
N LEU A 54 -5.87 2.39 -3.44
CA LEU A 54 -5.31 2.23 -4.77
C LEU A 54 -4.62 3.52 -5.23
N PHE A 55 -3.40 3.37 -5.75
CA PHE A 55 -2.54 4.48 -6.18
C PHE A 55 -2.15 5.49 -5.10
N SER A 56 -2.25 5.13 -3.82
CA SER A 56 -1.59 5.91 -2.77
C SER A 56 -0.08 5.68 -2.83
N PHE A 57 0.69 6.76 -2.78
CA PHE A 57 2.14 6.72 -2.60
C PHE A 57 2.46 6.95 -1.13
N SER A 58 3.01 5.93 -0.50
CA SER A 58 3.21 5.88 0.95
C SER A 58 4.56 5.26 1.29
N GLU A 59 5.08 5.63 2.46
CA GLU A 59 6.19 4.92 3.09
C GLU A 59 5.64 3.78 3.95
N PHE A 60 6.18 2.58 3.74
CA PHE A 60 5.74 1.35 4.40
C PHE A 60 6.82 0.80 5.30
N LEU A 61 6.47 0.55 6.57
CA LEU A 61 7.27 -0.25 7.47
C LEU A 61 6.87 -1.72 7.32
N LEU A 62 7.80 -2.55 6.87
CA LEU A 62 7.59 -3.96 6.59
C LEU A 62 8.31 -4.82 7.62
N TYR A 63 7.64 -5.85 8.12
CA TYR A 63 8.25 -6.91 8.91
C TYR A 63 8.36 -8.18 8.06
N THR A 64 9.58 -8.67 7.88
CA THR A 64 9.88 -9.86 7.08
C THR A 64 10.38 -10.98 8.01
N ALA A 65 9.60 -12.04 8.15
CA ALA A 65 9.99 -13.24 8.90
C ALA A 65 10.47 -14.33 7.93
N SER A 66 9.56 -15.15 7.43
CA SER A 66 9.76 -16.12 6.35
C SER A 66 8.50 -16.13 5.49
N GLY A 67 8.63 -15.88 4.19
CA GLY A 67 7.50 -15.75 3.27
C GLY A 67 7.00 -14.31 3.10
N MET A 68 5.68 -14.14 2.99
CA MET A 68 5.06 -12.86 2.63
C MET A 68 5.26 -11.82 3.75
N PRO A 69 5.80 -10.62 3.45
CA PRO A 69 6.02 -9.59 4.44
C PRO A 69 4.71 -9.04 5.02
N LEU A 70 4.77 -8.60 6.28
CA LEU A 70 3.68 -7.92 6.95
C LEU A 70 3.86 -6.40 6.86
N ILE A 71 2.80 -5.68 6.54
CA ILE A 71 2.77 -4.22 6.64
C ILE A 71 2.46 -3.86 8.09
N VAL A 72 3.42 -3.20 8.75
CA VAL A 72 3.33 -2.79 10.15
C VAL A 72 2.71 -1.40 10.25
N GLN A 73 3.10 -0.51 9.33
CA GLN A 73 2.65 0.87 9.26
C GLN A 73 2.70 1.35 7.81
N GLY A 74 1.75 2.22 7.44
CA GLY A 74 1.77 2.95 6.18
C GLY A 74 1.61 4.44 6.47
N LYS A 75 2.59 5.25 6.07
CA LYS A 75 2.56 6.71 6.19
C LYS A 75 2.35 7.30 4.81
N ILE A 76 1.21 7.95 4.61
CA ILE A 76 0.87 8.57 3.34
C ILE A 76 1.86 9.71 3.07
N GLN A 77 2.50 9.67 1.90
CA GLN A 77 3.25 10.81 1.40
C GLN A 77 2.43 11.60 0.37
N LYS A 78 1.78 10.91 -0.57
CA LYS A 78 0.94 11.53 -1.59
C LYS A 78 -0.26 10.65 -1.94
N LEU A 79 -1.44 11.25 -1.96
CA LEU A 79 -2.67 10.59 -2.40
C LEU A 79 -3.04 11.09 -3.79
N PHE A 80 -3.00 10.21 -4.77
CA PHE A 80 -3.40 10.52 -6.14
C PHE A 80 -4.88 10.24 -6.36
N ARG A 81 -5.77 10.87 -5.57
CA ARG A 81 -7.22 10.59 -5.61
C ARG A 81 -7.86 10.95 -6.97
N GLY A 82 -7.26 11.89 -7.72
CA GLY A 82 -7.70 12.27 -9.06
C GLY A 82 -7.63 11.12 -10.09
N LEU A 83 -6.69 10.18 -9.90
CA LEU A 83 -6.54 9.01 -10.77
C LEU A 83 -7.79 8.15 -10.88
N LEU A 84 -8.54 8.08 -9.78
CA LEU A 84 -9.70 7.21 -9.67
C LEU A 84 -10.98 7.89 -10.16
N ARG A 85 -10.99 9.23 -10.26
CA ARG A 85 -12.20 10.01 -10.51
C ARG A 85 -12.35 10.47 -11.95
N THR A 86 -11.27 10.61 -12.71
CA THR A 86 -11.38 11.25 -14.03
C THR A 86 -10.36 10.68 -15.02
N PRO A 87 -10.71 9.61 -15.76
CA PRO A 87 -9.90 9.13 -16.89
C PRO A 87 -9.67 10.22 -17.93
N LEU A 88 -10.61 11.16 -18.08
CA LEU A 88 -10.52 12.29 -19.02
C LEU A 88 -9.37 13.25 -18.72
N GLN A 89 -9.04 13.52 -17.44
CA GLN A 89 -7.89 14.35 -17.08
C GLN A 89 -6.56 13.68 -17.50
N TRP A 90 -6.53 12.34 -17.44
CA TRP A 90 -5.38 11.55 -17.86
C TRP A 90 -5.17 11.57 -19.37
N MET A 91 -6.26 11.51 -20.14
CA MET A 91 -6.18 11.62 -21.59
C MET A 91 -5.76 13.03 -22.06
N ALA A 92 -5.94 14.05 -21.22
CA ALA A 92 -5.60 15.44 -21.54
C ALA A 92 -4.13 15.81 -21.30
N GLY A 93 -3.35 14.96 -20.60
CA GLY A 93 -1.92 15.21 -20.38
C GLY A 93 -1.60 16.31 -19.35
N GLU A 94 -2.56 16.69 -18.52
CA GLU A 94 -2.36 17.66 -17.43
C GLU A 94 -2.01 16.89 -16.13
N TYR A 95 -0.74 17.00 -15.69
CA TYR A 95 -0.22 16.36 -14.47
C TYR A 95 -0.15 17.32 -13.29
#